data_AF-A0A4R2KSU8-F1
#
_entry.id   AF-A0A4R2KSU8-F1
#
_cell.length_a   1.000
_cell.length_b   1.000
_cell.length_c   1.000
_cell.angle_alpha   90.00
_cell.angle_beta   90.00
_cell.angle_gamma   90.00
#
_symmetry.space_group_name_H-M   'P 1'
#
loop_
_entity.id
_entity.type
_entity.pdbx_description
1 polymer ?
#
loop_
_entity_poly.entity_id
_entity_poly.type
_entity_poly.pdbx_seq_one_letter_code
_entity_poly.pdbx_strand_id
1 'polypeptide(L)'
;MINFHIERLESRTFDAAPAGASSVLRSMLLALAIAVSLAGQASSVDAATAAGPGKITSDTHQRGEYLTSAGNCVSCHTSDNGRPFAGGLAFETPYGTIYSTNITPDADTGIGQWSLKEFTVAMRQGERPDGEHLYPVFPYTSFTNISDADIADIYAYLKTVAPVKSSPPQNDLDFPYNQRWALGIWKFLFLEDRRFEPEPAQSAQWNRGAYLVEALGHCGECHTPRNFLGATDADLAMTGSTYMERVEGKLSAWSAPNLTAASSGLAMWSTEDIAGYLKLGFSHRAGVFGPMNKVVVNSTRHLSTEDVSAVATYLKSLPANSRPSAEPASDEVLRAGAIQYDIHCGTCHLPTGEGSAETGPPLVGSPVVLDTDPSSLINITLYGAQLPKIAPSTEWQARGWKRMEAYANKLSDEQTAALLSYLRNAWGHEAGAVSREQVATQR
;
A
#
# COMPACT_ATOMS: atom_id res chain seq x y z
N MET A 1 -57.84 -56.60 -2.56
CA MET A 1 -58.62 -56.70 -3.81
C MET A 1 -57.64 -56.71 -4.96
N ILE A 2 -57.65 -57.80 -5.71
CA ILE A 2 -56.75 -58.14 -6.81
C ILE A 2 -57.29 -57.48 -8.08
N ASN A 3 -56.45 -56.87 -8.91
CA ASN A 3 -56.52 -57.09 -10.35
C ASN A 3 -55.23 -56.62 -11.07
N PHE A 4 -54.59 -57.59 -11.73
CA PHE A 4 -53.60 -57.42 -12.78
C PHE A 4 -54.33 -57.17 -14.11
N HIS A 5 -53.75 -56.37 -15.01
CA HIS A 5 -53.81 -56.66 -16.44
C HIS A 5 -52.56 -56.19 -17.18
N ILE A 6 -51.99 -57.14 -17.92
CA ILE A 6 -50.88 -57.04 -18.86
C ILE A 6 -51.50 -56.83 -20.24
N GLU A 7 -50.99 -55.90 -21.04
CA GLU A 7 -51.07 -55.93 -22.52
C GLU A 7 -49.90 -55.11 -23.07
N ARG A 8 -48.84 -55.75 -23.56
CA ARG A 8 -48.60 -56.28 -24.93
C ARG A 8 -47.97 -55.22 -25.83
N LEU A 9 -46.67 -55.42 -26.07
CA LEU A 9 -45.85 -54.75 -27.07
C LEU A 9 -46.42 -55.03 -28.48
N GLU A 10 -46.68 -53.97 -29.24
CA GLU A 10 -46.73 -54.04 -30.70
C GLU A 10 -45.75 -53.05 -31.31
N SER A 11 -44.92 -53.62 -32.18
CA SER A 11 -43.93 -53.00 -33.03
C SER A 11 -44.52 -51.92 -33.92
N ARG A 12 -43.91 -50.73 -33.92
CA ARG A 12 -43.97 -49.83 -35.07
C ARG A 12 -42.58 -49.58 -35.62
N THR A 13 -42.53 -49.77 -36.92
CA THR A 13 -41.44 -49.78 -37.87
C THR A 13 -40.69 -48.45 -37.91
N PHE A 14 -39.38 -48.58 -38.14
CA PHE A 14 -38.48 -47.52 -38.54
C PHE A 14 -38.99 -46.78 -39.78
N ASP A 15 -39.06 -45.45 -39.70
CA ASP A 15 -38.93 -44.57 -40.86
C ASP A 15 -37.77 -43.60 -40.63
N ALA A 16 -37.05 -43.35 -41.73
CA ALA A 16 -35.70 -42.85 -41.80
C ALA A 16 -35.53 -41.38 -41.35
N ALA A 17 -34.44 -41.11 -40.61
CA ALA A 17 -33.89 -39.78 -40.43
C ALA A 17 -32.93 -39.44 -41.59
N PRO A 18 -32.94 -38.20 -42.13
CA PRO A 18 -32.02 -37.80 -43.19
C PRO A 18 -30.62 -37.47 -42.63
N ALA A 19 -29.64 -37.72 -43.48
CA ALA A 19 -28.21 -37.59 -43.26
C ALA A 19 -27.75 -36.15 -43.04
N GLY A 20 -26.78 -35.95 -42.14
CA GLY A 20 -26.06 -34.67 -42.03
C GLY A 20 -25.30 -34.45 -40.74
N ALA A 21 -24.41 -35.36 -40.33
CA ALA A 21 -23.57 -35.15 -39.13
C ALA A 21 -22.17 -35.79 -39.24
N SER A 22 -21.57 -35.80 -40.43
CA SER A 22 -20.22 -36.38 -40.63
C SER A 22 -19.23 -35.48 -41.38
N SER A 23 -19.59 -34.23 -41.71
CA SER A 23 -18.69 -33.29 -42.40
C SER A 23 -18.07 -32.19 -41.50
N VAL A 24 -18.53 -32.01 -40.26
CA VAL A 24 -18.03 -30.93 -39.38
C VAL A 24 -16.79 -31.37 -38.58
N LEU A 25 -16.62 -32.67 -38.29
CA LEU A 25 -15.50 -33.17 -37.49
C LEU A 25 -14.16 -33.30 -38.26
N ARG A 26 -14.19 -33.30 -39.60
CA ARG A 26 -12.96 -33.37 -40.42
C ARG A 26 -12.34 -32.00 -40.73
N SER A 27 -13.08 -30.91 -40.55
CA SER A 27 -12.59 -29.55 -40.83
C SER A 27 -11.86 -28.92 -39.63
N MET A 28 -12.08 -29.42 -38.41
CA MET A 28 -11.40 -28.92 -37.20
C MET A 28 -10.00 -29.53 -36.97
N LEU A 29 -9.71 -30.70 -37.52
CA LEU A 29 -8.40 -31.36 -37.37
C LEU A 29 -7.35 -30.90 -38.40
N LEU A 30 -7.76 -30.22 -39.48
CA LEU A 30 -6.83 -29.68 -40.48
C LEU A 30 -6.39 -28.23 -40.17
N ALA A 31 -7.16 -27.49 -39.37
CA ALA A 31 -6.79 -26.15 -38.90
C ALA A 31 -5.71 -26.18 -37.80
N LEU A 32 -5.59 -27.28 -37.05
CA LEU A 32 -4.59 -27.43 -35.99
C LEU A 32 -3.20 -27.83 -36.52
N ALA A 33 -3.10 -28.34 -37.76
CA ALA A 33 -1.84 -28.74 -38.39
C ALA A 33 -1.15 -27.63 -39.18
N ILE A 34 -1.83 -26.52 -39.49
CA ILE A 34 -1.28 -25.39 -40.26
C ILE A 34 -0.81 -24.24 -39.34
N ALA A 35 -1.31 -24.16 -38.11
CA ALA A 35 -0.82 -23.19 -37.11
C ALA A 35 0.57 -23.55 -36.51
N VAL A 36 1.04 -24.79 -36.69
CA VAL A 36 2.33 -25.27 -36.17
C VAL A 36 3.51 -24.94 -37.08
N SER A 37 3.29 -24.43 -38.30
CA SER A 37 4.36 -24.18 -39.30
C SER A 37 4.69 -22.71 -39.57
N LEU A 38 4.17 -21.77 -38.78
CA LEU A 38 4.50 -20.33 -38.87
C LEU A 38 5.13 -19.74 -37.60
N ALA A 39 5.46 -20.58 -36.62
CA ALA A 39 6.39 -20.25 -35.53
C ALA A 39 7.84 -20.36 -36.04
N GLY A 40 8.22 -19.45 -36.94
CA GLY A 40 9.51 -19.47 -37.61
C GLY A 40 9.94 -18.07 -38.03
N GLN A 41 10.16 -17.21 -37.03
CA GLN A 41 11.11 -16.08 -37.01
C GLN A 41 10.93 -15.32 -35.69
N ALA A 42 11.35 -15.94 -34.59
CA ALA A 42 11.69 -15.21 -33.39
C ALA A 42 13.10 -14.64 -33.59
N SER A 43 13.20 -13.33 -33.73
CA SER A 43 14.47 -12.60 -33.70
C SER A 43 15.17 -12.94 -32.39
N SER A 44 16.40 -13.46 -32.51
CA SER A 44 17.31 -13.70 -31.41
C SER A 44 17.69 -12.37 -30.77
N VAL A 45 16.98 -12.00 -29.70
CA VAL A 45 17.51 -11.10 -28.67
C VAL A 45 18.43 -11.96 -27.82
N ASP A 46 19.71 -11.61 -27.82
CA ASP A 46 20.78 -12.32 -27.14
C ASP A 46 20.38 -12.68 -25.71
N ALA A 47 20.35 -13.99 -25.46
CA ALA A 47 20.43 -14.55 -24.14
C ALA A 47 21.82 -14.21 -23.57
N ALA A 48 21.90 -13.13 -22.81
CA ALA A 48 22.99 -12.94 -21.86
C ALA A 48 22.89 -14.05 -20.80
N THR A 49 23.67 -15.09 -21.04
CA THR A 49 23.86 -16.25 -20.18
C THR A 49 24.66 -15.88 -18.93
N ALA A 50 24.23 -16.44 -17.81
CA ALA A 50 25.01 -16.83 -16.63
C ALA A 50 26.07 -15.85 -16.10
N ALA A 51 25.81 -15.28 -14.92
CA ALA A 51 26.86 -14.83 -14.02
C ALA A 51 26.61 -15.39 -12.62
N GLY A 52 27.69 -15.89 -11.98
CA GLY A 52 27.80 -15.96 -10.53
C GLY A 52 27.70 -14.54 -9.93
N PRO A 53 28.17 -14.27 -8.69
CA PRO A 53 28.06 -12.93 -8.13
C PRO A 53 28.69 -11.91 -9.10
N GLY A 54 27.83 -11.15 -9.77
CA GLY A 54 28.23 -10.13 -10.74
C GLY A 54 29.15 -9.15 -10.02
N LYS A 55 30.19 -8.69 -10.71
CA LYS A 55 31.10 -7.70 -10.12
C LYS A 55 30.29 -6.44 -9.83
N ILE A 56 30.07 -6.15 -8.55
CA ILE A 56 29.34 -4.96 -8.11
C ILE A 56 30.12 -3.74 -8.60
N THR A 57 29.54 -3.01 -9.56
CA THR A 57 30.09 -1.75 -10.05
C THR A 57 29.63 -0.60 -9.15
N SER A 58 30.27 0.57 -9.25
CA SER A 58 29.79 1.76 -8.55
C SER A 58 28.38 2.16 -8.98
N ASP A 59 28.05 1.98 -10.26
CA ASP A 59 26.71 2.23 -10.81
C ASP A 59 25.67 1.27 -10.24
N THR A 60 25.96 -0.03 -10.25
CA THR A 60 25.13 -1.07 -9.61
C THR A 60 24.88 -0.78 -8.14
N HIS A 61 25.91 -0.40 -7.39
CA HIS A 61 25.77 -0.07 -5.98
C HIS A 61 24.87 1.16 -5.77
N GLN A 62 25.10 2.25 -6.50
CA GLN A 62 24.31 3.47 -6.39
C GLN A 62 22.85 3.24 -6.79
N ARG A 63 22.60 2.50 -7.87
CA ARG A 63 21.25 2.13 -8.28
C ARG A 63 20.57 1.23 -7.25
N GLY A 64 21.29 0.24 -6.72
CA GLY A 64 20.80 -0.63 -5.65
C GLY A 64 20.45 0.12 -4.37
N GLU A 65 21.29 1.06 -3.95
CA GLU A 65 21.03 1.95 -2.80
C GLU A 65 19.77 2.80 -3.02
N TYR A 66 19.66 3.39 -4.21
CA TYR A 66 18.50 4.19 -4.61
C TYR A 66 17.22 3.36 -4.57
N LEU A 67 17.22 2.17 -5.15
CA LEU A 67 16.07 1.27 -5.19
C LEU A 67 15.71 0.70 -3.81
N THR A 68 16.71 0.41 -2.97
CA THR A 68 16.49 -0.02 -1.58
C THR A 68 15.86 1.09 -0.75
N SER A 69 16.24 2.34 -1.01
CA SER A 69 15.61 3.53 -0.42
C SER A 69 14.20 3.71 -0.95
N ALA A 70 13.99 3.65 -2.27
CA ALA A 70 12.67 3.72 -2.90
C ALA A 70 11.69 2.67 -2.35
N GLY A 71 12.17 1.43 -2.17
CA GLY A 71 11.45 0.31 -1.57
C GLY A 71 11.17 0.43 -0.08
N ASN A 72 11.71 1.47 0.56
CA ASN A 72 11.57 1.76 1.99
C ASN A 72 12.07 0.61 2.90
N CYS A 73 13.04 -0.18 2.44
CA CYS A 73 13.46 -1.42 3.12
C CYS A 73 13.93 -1.16 4.55
N VAL A 74 14.64 -0.05 4.78
CA VAL A 74 15.21 0.30 6.08
C VAL A 74 14.14 0.55 7.14
N SER A 75 12.97 1.07 6.75
CA SER A 75 11.87 1.35 7.69
C SER A 75 11.25 0.09 8.26
N CYS A 76 11.22 -1.01 7.49
CA CYS A 76 10.69 -2.28 7.93
C CYS A 76 11.76 -3.14 8.62
N HIS A 77 12.98 -3.13 8.10
CA HIS A 77 14.07 -3.99 8.58
C HIS A 77 14.95 -3.34 9.66
N THR A 78 14.43 -2.36 10.39
CA THR A 78 15.15 -1.72 11.50
C THR A 78 14.22 -1.54 12.69
N SER A 79 14.56 -2.15 13.81
CA SER A 79 13.88 -1.94 15.10
C SER A 79 14.20 -0.56 15.70
N ASP A 80 13.39 -0.14 16.67
CA ASP A 80 13.67 1.07 17.44
C ASP A 80 15.04 0.97 18.14
N ASN A 81 15.92 1.93 17.83
CA ASN A 81 17.33 1.94 18.27
C ASN A 81 18.19 0.76 17.76
N GLY A 82 17.67 -0.03 16.82
CA GLY A 82 18.38 -1.11 16.15
C GLY A 82 19.42 -0.60 15.14
N ARG A 83 20.25 -1.52 14.66
CA ARG A 83 21.15 -1.24 13.53
C ARG A 83 20.35 -1.32 12.23
N PRO A 84 20.63 -0.45 11.23
CA PRO A 84 19.94 -0.49 9.95
C PRO A 84 19.94 -1.89 9.34
N PHE A 85 18.78 -2.32 8.83
CA PHE A 85 18.58 -3.61 8.15
C PHE A 85 18.70 -4.88 9.01
N ALA A 86 18.97 -4.76 10.32
CA ALA A 86 19.18 -5.89 11.22
C ALA A 86 17.89 -6.57 11.72
N GLY A 87 16.72 -6.10 11.28
CA GLY A 87 15.41 -6.62 11.64
C GLY A 87 14.95 -6.28 13.05
N GLY A 88 13.96 -7.03 13.53
CA GLY A 88 13.41 -6.95 14.89
C GLY A 88 12.29 -5.92 15.08
N LEU A 89 11.84 -5.24 14.03
CA LEU A 89 10.68 -4.37 14.13
C LEU A 89 9.42 -5.22 14.29
N ALA A 90 8.61 -4.92 15.31
CA ALA A 90 7.34 -5.57 15.55
C ALA A 90 6.23 -4.93 14.69
N PHE A 91 5.53 -5.77 13.93
CA PHE A 91 4.28 -5.45 13.25
C PHE A 91 3.14 -6.10 14.03
N GLU A 92 2.46 -5.29 14.84
CA GLU A 92 1.31 -5.74 15.62
C GLU A 92 0.07 -5.71 14.75
N THR A 93 -0.44 -6.90 14.45
CA THR A 93 -1.64 -7.08 13.63
C THR A 93 -2.79 -7.58 14.50
N PRO A 94 -4.05 -7.52 14.03
CA PRO A 94 -5.17 -8.17 14.71
C PRO A 94 -5.02 -9.70 14.89
N TYR A 95 -4.02 -10.31 14.25
CA TYR A 95 -3.78 -11.77 14.23
C TYR A 95 -2.55 -12.18 15.05
N GLY A 96 -1.93 -11.23 15.76
CA GLY A 96 -0.68 -11.38 16.49
C GLY A 96 0.45 -10.52 15.93
N THR A 97 1.67 -10.79 16.39
CA THR A 97 2.86 -9.98 16.08
C THR A 97 3.80 -10.68 15.11
N ILE A 98 4.17 -9.97 14.05
CA ILE A 98 5.20 -10.41 13.09
C ILE A 98 6.44 -9.55 13.29
N TYR A 99 7.63 -10.16 13.25
CA TYR A 99 8.89 -9.42 13.37
C TYR A 99 9.64 -9.36 12.04
N SER A 100 10.20 -8.20 11.68
CA SER A 100 11.06 -8.10 10.50
C SER A 100 12.34 -8.91 10.67
N THR A 101 12.81 -9.47 9.56
CA THR A 101 14.03 -10.27 9.52
C THR A 101 15.28 -9.41 9.37
N ASN A 102 16.44 -9.98 9.70
CA ASN A 102 17.73 -9.38 9.39
C ASN A 102 18.05 -9.59 7.90
N ILE A 103 18.24 -8.50 7.16
CA ILE A 103 18.59 -8.55 5.72
C ILE A 103 20.00 -8.00 5.44
N THR A 104 20.84 -7.89 6.47
CA THR A 104 22.26 -7.59 6.30
C THR A 104 23.01 -8.81 5.70
N PRO A 105 24.23 -8.67 5.18
CA PRO A 105 24.98 -9.78 4.61
C PRO A 105 25.66 -10.67 5.66
N ASP A 106 25.23 -10.59 6.93
CA ASP A 106 25.67 -11.52 7.96
C ASP A 106 25.39 -12.98 7.54
N ALA A 107 26.41 -13.82 7.65
CA ALA A 107 26.38 -15.20 7.15
C ALA A 107 25.46 -16.12 7.97
N ASP A 108 25.31 -15.86 9.27
CA ASP A 108 24.61 -16.76 10.18
C ASP A 108 23.14 -16.38 10.33
N THR A 109 22.85 -15.08 10.37
CA THR A 109 21.55 -14.54 10.78
C THR A 109 20.89 -13.64 9.75
N GLY A 110 21.63 -13.23 8.71
CA GLY A 110 21.15 -12.38 7.63
C GLY A 110 20.99 -13.13 6.30
N ILE A 111 21.06 -12.37 5.19
CA ILE A 111 21.03 -12.91 3.81
C ILE A 111 22.43 -13.24 3.28
N GLY A 112 23.43 -13.38 4.17
CA GLY A 112 24.84 -13.58 3.81
C GLY A 112 25.10 -14.78 2.90
N GLN A 113 24.36 -15.88 3.13
CA GLN A 113 24.48 -17.12 2.35
C GLN A 113 23.45 -17.25 1.22
N TRP A 114 22.50 -16.32 1.11
CA TRP A 114 21.48 -16.39 0.06
C TRP A 114 22.13 -16.06 -1.28
N SER A 115 21.80 -16.83 -2.30
CA SER A 115 22.06 -16.50 -3.71
C SER A 115 21.09 -15.43 -4.21
N LEU A 116 21.43 -14.78 -5.32
CA LEU A 116 20.51 -13.86 -5.99
C LEU A 116 19.18 -14.56 -6.34
N LYS A 117 19.23 -15.81 -6.80
CA LYS A 117 18.02 -16.58 -7.15
C LYS A 117 17.10 -16.74 -5.94
N GLU A 118 17.65 -17.11 -4.78
CA GLU A 118 16.87 -17.26 -3.55
C GLU A 118 16.31 -15.93 -3.06
N PHE A 119 17.09 -14.85 -3.16
CA PHE A 119 16.60 -13.51 -2.85
C PHE A 119 15.44 -13.09 -3.76
N THR A 120 15.54 -13.35 -5.07
CA THR A 120 14.47 -13.10 -6.04
C THR A 120 13.20 -13.91 -5.72
N VAL A 121 13.35 -15.17 -5.34
CA VAL A 121 12.23 -16.02 -4.91
C VAL A 121 11.56 -15.46 -3.65
N ALA A 122 12.34 -15.00 -2.67
CA ALA A 122 11.79 -14.33 -1.50
C ALA A 122 11.00 -13.08 -1.90
N MET A 123 11.62 -12.17 -2.64
CA MET A 123 11.02 -10.90 -3.06
C MET A 123 9.71 -11.08 -3.83
N ARG A 124 9.60 -12.10 -4.69
CA ARG A 124 8.45 -12.25 -5.60
C ARG A 124 7.43 -13.27 -5.14
N GLN A 125 7.89 -14.35 -4.53
CA GLN A 125 7.06 -15.50 -4.18
C GLN A 125 6.82 -15.60 -2.68
N GLY A 126 7.49 -14.76 -1.87
CA GLY A 126 7.37 -14.82 -0.43
C GLY A 126 7.86 -16.17 0.12
N GLU A 127 8.99 -16.67 -0.37
CA GLU A 127 9.56 -17.95 0.10
C GLU A 127 11.03 -17.80 0.49
N ARG A 128 11.38 -18.32 1.65
CA ARG A 128 12.75 -18.37 2.15
C ARG A 128 13.51 -19.54 1.48
N PRO A 129 14.86 -19.54 1.50
CA PRO A 129 15.66 -20.64 0.95
C PRO A 129 15.37 -22.01 1.59
N ASP A 130 14.91 -22.01 2.84
CA ASP A 130 14.51 -23.23 3.57
C ASP A 130 13.09 -23.72 3.21
N GLY A 131 12.40 -23.04 2.28
CA GLY A 131 11.06 -23.37 1.82
C GLY A 131 9.94 -22.79 2.68
N GLU A 132 10.24 -22.06 3.76
CA GLU A 132 9.20 -21.42 4.56
C GLU A 132 8.54 -20.26 3.80
N HIS A 133 7.20 -20.24 3.82
CA HIS A 133 6.43 -19.10 3.31
C HIS A 133 6.56 -17.89 4.24
N LEU A 134 6.86 -16.73 3.66
CA LEU A 134 6.83 -15.43 4.31
C LEU A 134 5.38 -14.94 4.43
N TYR A 135 5.09 -14.24 5.53
CA TYR A 135 3.79 -13.59 5.70
C TYR A 135 3.69 -12.35 4.79
N PRO A 136 2.49 -12.03 4.25
CA PRO A 136 2.29 -10.93 3.30
C PRO A 136 2.47 -9.51 3.88
N VAL A 137 2.86 -9.40 5.16
CA VAL A 137 3.44 -8.16 5.70
C VAL A 137 4.74 -7.81 4.97
N PHE A 138 5.47 -8.81 4.48
CA PHE A 138 6.47 -8.61 3.44
C PHE A 138 5.74 -8.49 2.09
N PRO A 139 5.78 -7.35 1.40
CA PRO A 139 4.85 -7.01 0.32
C PRO A 139 5.24 -7.66 -1.01
N TYR A 140 5.44 -8.99 -1.01
CA TYR A 140 5.82 -9.76 -2.19
C TYR A 140 4.74 -9.72 -3.29
N THR A 141 3.48 -9.46 -2.94
CA THR A 141 2.37 -9.20 -3.88
C THR A 141 2.56 -7.91 -4.68
N SER A 142 3.26 -6.92 -4.12
CA SER A 142 3.66 -5.71 -4.84
C SER A 142 5.01 -5.92 -5.54
N PHE A 143 5.98 -6.49 -4.84
CA PHE A 143 7.34 -6.71 -5.34
C PHE A 143 7.46 -7.72 -6.49
N THR A 144 6.45 -8.57 -6.70
CA THR A 144 6.35 -9.40 -7.91
C THR A 144 6.56 -8.58 -9.18
N ASN A 145 6.07 -7.32 -9.21
CA ASN A 145 6.18 -6.41 -10.35
C ASN A 145 7.61 -5.89 -10.63
N ILE A 146 8.56 -6.02 -9.68
CA ILE A 146 9.92 -5.50 -9.82
C ILE A 146 10.71 -6.29 -10.87
N SER A 147 11.45 -5.59 -11.72
CA SER A 147 12.29 -6.19 -12.76
C SER A 147 13.42 -7.05 -12.18
N ASP A 148 13.93 -8.01 -12.96
CA ASP A 148 15.07 -8.84 -12.54
C ASP A 148 16.33 -8.00 -12.24
N ALA A 149 16.56 -6.97 -13.07
CA ALA A 149 17.70 -6.07 -12.93
C ALA A 149 17.63 -5.31 -11.61
N ASP A 150 16.47 -4.72 -11.29
CA ASP A 150 16.31 -3.93 -10.06
C ASP A 150 16.43 -4.81 -8.81
N ILE A 151 15.89 -6.04 -8.82
CA ILE A 151 16.10 -7.00 -7.73
C ILE A 151 17.59 -7.33 -7.57
N ALA A 152 18.31 -7.53 -8.67
CA ALA A 152 19.74 -7.82 -8.64
C ALA A 152 20.56 -6.65 -8.09
N ASP A 153 20.19 -5.40 -8.41
CA ASP A 153 20.86 -4.22 -7.87
C ASP A 153 20.57 -4.00 -6.39
N ILE A 154 19.30 -4.17 -5.95
CA ILE A 154 18.92 -4.15 -4.53
C ILE A 154 19.73 -5.21 -3.77
N TYR A 155 19.75 -6.44 -4.28
CA TYR A 155 20.54 -7.52 -3.70
C TYR A 155 22.02 -7.14 -3.60
N ALA A 156 22.62 -6.65 -4.70
CA ALA A 156 24.02 -6.24 -4.73
C ALA A 156 24.34 -5.16 -3.66
N TYR A 157 23.48 -4.16 -3.49
CA TYR A 157 23.63 -3.16 -2.43
C TYR A 157 23.49 -3.76 -1.03
N LEU A 158 22.48 -4.60 -0.79
CA LEU A 158 22.33 -5.27 0.51
C LEU A 158 23.52 -6.20 0.83
N LYS A 159 24.29 -6.65 -0.16
CA LYS A 159 25.55 -7.37 0.07
C LYS A 159 26.72 -6.50 0.51
N THR A 160 26.62 -5.17 0.41
CA THR A 160 27.69 -4.24 0.81
C THR A 160 27.41 -3.52 2.14
N VAL A 161 26.18 -3.56 2.65
CA VAL A 161 25.86 -2.95 3.95
C VAL A 161 26.62 -3.65 5.08
N ALA A 162 26.83 -2.94 6.20
CA ALA A 162 27.56 -3.50 7.34
C ALA A 162 26.83 -4.77 7.87
N PRO A 163 27.51 -5.92 7.96
CA PRO A 163 26.90 -7.13 8.50
C PRO A 163 26.60 -6.93 9.98
N VAL A 164 25.41 -7.35 10.40
CA VAL A 164 25.00 -7.32 11.79
C VAL A 164 24.51 -8.71 12.16
N LYS A 165 25.16 -9.34 13.13
CA LYS A 165 24.67 -10.58 13.71
C LYS A 165 23.49 -10.26 14.62
N SER A 166 22.28 -10.57 14.17
CA SER A 166 21.01 -10.25 14.83
C SER A 166 20.00 -11.33 14.50
N SER A 167 19.44 -11.95 15.55
CA SER A 167 18.34 -12.91 15.43
C SER A 167 17.07 -12.29 16.01
N PRO A 168 16.22 -11.67 15.18
CA PRO A 168 14.93 -11.13 15.61
C PRO A 168 14.07 -12.17 16.36
N PRO A 169 13.15 -11.73 17.23
CA PRO A 169 12.17 -12.63 17.84
C PRO A 169 11.38 -13.41 16.79
N GLN A 170 10.93 -14.61 17.17
CA GLN A 170 10.00 -15.36 16.33
C GLN A 170 8.62 -14.69 16.30
N ASN A 171 7.90 -14.88 15.20
CA ASN A 171 6.53 -14.41 15.08
C ASN A 171 5.65 -15.05 16.17
N ASP A 172 4.81 -14.22 16.78
CA ASP A 172 3.86 -14.61 17.81
C ASP A 172 2.45 -14.41 17.25
N LEU A 173 2.00 -15.40 16.48
CA LEU A 173 0.71 -15.38 15.79
C LEU A 173 -0.25 -16.37 16.43
N ASP A 174 -1.51 -15.97 16.52
CA ASP A 174 -2.56 -16.82 17.05
C ASP A 174 -2.97 -17.90 16.02
N PHE A 175 -3.49 -19.03 16.50
CA PHE A 175 -4.14 -19.98 15.62
C PHE A 175 -5.40 -19.35 15.01
N PRO A 176 -5.67 -19.50 13.69
CA PRO A 176 -4.95 -20.34 12.73
C PRO A 176 -3.82 -19.65 11.93
N TYR A 177 -3.51 -18.38 12.20
CA TYR A 177 -2.55 -17.58 11.44
C TYR A 177 -1.09 -18.02 11.61
N ASN A 178 -0.76 -18.75 12.68
CA ASN A 178 0.53 -19.41 12.85
C ASN A 178 0.79 -20.60 11.90
N GLN A 179 -0.21 -21.03 11.13
CA GLN A 179 -0.09 -22.17 10.21
C GLN A 179 0.50 -21.74 8.86
N ARG A 180 1.83 -21.73 8.74
CA ARG A 180 2.54 -21.26 7.52
C ARG A 180 2.11 -21.95 6.23
N TRP A 181 1.71 -23.23 6.26
CA TRP A 181 1.27 -23.94 5.05
C TRP A 181 0.02 -23.32 4.40
N ALA A 182 -0.83 -22.65 5.19
CA ALA A 182 -2.02 -21.95 4.68
C ALA A 182 -1.64 -20.77 3.77
N LEU A 183 -0.44 -20.21 3.92
CA LEU A 183 0.07 -19.16 3.04
C LEU A 183 0.28 -19.67 1.61
N GLY A 184 0.57 -20.95 1.41
CA GLY A 184 0.63 -21.53 0.06
C GLY A 184 -0.71 -21.41 -0.68
N ILE A 185 -1.82 -21.71 0.03
CA ILE A 185 -3.19 -21.55 -0.51
C ILE A 185 -3.51 -20.07 -0.71
N TRP A 186 -3.17 -19.22 0.26
CA TRP A 186 -3.38 -17.79 0.16
C TRP A 186 -2.68 -17.20 -1.06
N LYS A 187 -1.42 -17.57 -1.30
CA LYS A 187 -0.65 -17.14 -2.47
C LYS A 187 -1.26 -17.64 -3.77
N PHE A 188 -1.75 -18.88 -3.81
CA PHE A 188 -2.46 -19.38 -5.00
C PHE A 188 -3.67 -18.51 -5.38
N LEU A 189 -4.34 -17.89 -4.40
CA LEU A 189 -5.49 -17.02 -4.63
C LEU A 189 -5.14 -15.56 -4.94
N PHE A 190 -4.07 -15.03 -4.33
CA PHE A 190 -3.80 -13.58 -4.29
C PHE A 190 -2.44 -13.15 -4.80
N LEU A 191 -1.52 -14.07 -5.08
CA LEU A 191 -0.22 -13.74 -5.66
C LEU A 191 -0.24 -13.96 -7.17
N GLU A 192 -0.12 -12.87 -7.91
CA GLU A 192 0.13 -12.90 -9.35
C GLU A 192 1.65 -12.89 -9.62
N ASP A 193 2.18 -13.89 -10.32
CA ASP A 193 3.56 -13.85 -10.81
C ASP A 193 3.61 -13.02 -12.10
N ARG A 194 3.66 -11.69 -11.93
CA ARG A 194 3.67 -10.71 -13.02
C ARG A 194 4.80 -9.72 -12.83
N ARG A 195 5.37 -9.26 -13.94
CA ARG A 195 6.29 -8.11 -13.93
C ARG A 195 5.53 -6.87 -14.36
N PHE A 196 6.04 -5.71 -13.97
CA PHE A 196 5.52 -4.47 -14.49
C PHE A 196 5.74 -4.42 -16.00
N GLU A 197 4.65 -4.27 -16.74
CA GLU A 197 4.65 -4.07 -18.18
C GLU A 197 4.20 -2.63 -18.47
N PRO A 198 5.04 -1.82 -19.13
CA PRO A 198 4.65 -0.46 -19.48
C PRO A 198 3.41 -0.45 -20.38
N GLU A 199 2.43 0.39 -20.03
CA GLU A 199 1.24 0.63 -20.85
C GLU A 199 1.61 1.49 -22.07
N PRO A 200 1.50 0.98 -23.31
CA PRO A 200 1.90 1.71 -24.52
C PRO A 200 1.12 3.01 -24.77
N ALA A 201 -0.13 3.09 -24.30
CA ALA A 201 -0.94 4.30 -24.43
C ALA A 201 -0.51 5.42 -23.46
N GLN A 202 0.33 5.11 -22.47
CA GLN A 202 0.75 6.04 -21.43
C GLN A 202 2.16 6.57 -21.67
N SER A 203 2.45 7.74 -21.10
CA SER A 203 3.77 8.35 -21.22
C SER A 203 4.83 7.55 -20.44
N ALA A 204 6.11 7.72 -20.79
CA ALA A 204 7.21 7.14 -20.02
C ALA A 204 7.20 7.60 -18.55
N GLN A 205 6.84 8.86 -18.30
CA GLN A 205 6.70 9.40 -16.95
C GLN A 205 5.58 8.72 -16.17
N TRP A 206 4.42 8.50 -16.81
CA TRP A 206 3.31 7.78 -16.18
C TRP A 206 3.71 6.35 -15.83
N ASN A 207 4.32 5.63 -16.77
CA ASN A 207 4.78 4.25 -16.55
C ASN A 207 5.83 4.17 -15.45
N ARG A 208 6.73 5.14 -15.36
CA ARG A 208 7.69 5.24 -14.25
C ARG A 208 6.98 5.46 -12.91
N GLY A 209 5.96 6.31 -12.88
CA GLY A 209 5.14 6.55 -11.69
C GLY A 209 4.38 5.30 -11.25
N ALA A 210 3.73 4.61 -12.19
CA ALA A 210 3.02 3.36 -11.93
C ALA A 210 3.96 2.31 -11.32
N TYR A 211 5.14 2.11 -11.92
CA TYR A 211 6.16 1.22 -11.39
C TYR A 211 6.60 1.57 -9.95
N LEU A 212 6.84 2.85 -9.68
CA LEU A 212 7.25 3.31 -8.36
C LEU A 212 6.13 3.17 -7.32
N VAL A 213 4.86 3.32 -7.71
CA VAL A 213 3.72 3.23 -6.79
C VAL A 213 3.28 1.80 -6.54
N GLU A 214 3.17 0.98 -7.60
CA GLU A 214 2.63 -0.38 -7.53
C GLU A 214 3.68 -1.44 -7.19
N ALA A 215 4.95 -1.23 -7.56
CA ALA A 215 6.01 -2.20 -7.34
C ALA A 215 6.87 -1.80 -6.14
N LEU A 216 7.83 -0.87 -6.34
CA LEU A 216 8.84 -0.54 -5.33
C LEU A 216 8.23 0.13 -4.11
N GLY A 217 7.40 1.16 -4.30
CA GLY A 217 6.83 1.94 -3.20
C GLY A 217 5.61 1.32 -2.54
N HIS A 218 5.08 0.21 -3.11
CA HIS A 218 4.00 -0.62 -2.55
C HIS A 218 2.87 0.18 -1.88
N CYS A 219 2.49 1.33 -2.46
CA CYS A 219 1.63 2.30 -1.78
C CYS A 219 0.25 1.71 -1.44
N GLY A 220 -0.21 0.78 -2.27
CA GLY A 220 -1.46 0.05 -2.06
C GLY A 220 -1.48 -0.81 -0.79
N GLU A 221 -0.33 -1.21 -0.23
CA GLU A 221 -0.31 -2.04 0.98
C GLU A 221 -0.86 -1.31 2.22
N CYS A 222 -0.80 0.03 2.21
CA CYS A 222 -1.41 0.89 3.22
C CYS A 222 -2.64 1.63 2.69
N HIS A 223 -2.67 2.01 1.39
CA HIS A 223 -3.73 2.83 0.83
C HIS A 223 -4.86 2.04 0.15
N THR A 224 -4.88 0.72 0.26
CA THR A 224 -5.97 -0.14 -0.24
C THR A 224 -6.52 -0.96 0.91
N PRO A 225 -7.85 -1.03 1.11
CA PRO A 225 -8.42 -1.87 2.16
C PRO A 225 -8.14 -3.34 1.89
N ARG A 226 -8.13 -4.14 2.96
CA ARG A 226 -7.94 -5.58 2.86
C ARG A 226 -9.27 -6.30 2.99
N ASN A 227 -9.45 -7.36 2.19
CA ASN A 227 -10.58 -8.26 2.30
C ASN A 227 -10.46 -9.14 3.56
N PHE A 228 -11.48 -9.97 3.83
CA PHE A 228 -11.52 -10.81 5.03
C PHE A 228 -10.38 -11.85 5.12
N LEU A 229 -9.70 -12.15 4.01
CA LEU A 229 -8.53 -13.04 3.96
C LEU A 229 -7.20 -12.28 4.08
N GLY A 230 -7.24 -10.95 4.28
CA GLY A 230 -6.06 -10.10 4.46
C GLY A 230 -5.33 -9.70 3.17
N ALA A 231 -5.86 -10.06 2.00
CA ALA A 231 -5.36 -9.56 0.72
C ALA A 231 -5.94 -8.19 0.40
N THR A 232 -5.22 -7.36 -0.35
CA THR A 232 -5.72 -6.07 -0.84
C THR A 232 -6.95 -6.27 -1.72
N ASP A 233 -7.92 -5.37 -1.59
CA ASP A 233 -9.14 -5.37 -2.40
C ASP A 233 -8.92 -4.54 -3.67
N ALA A 234 -8.85 -5.22 -4.81
CA ALA A 234 -8.59 -4.59 -6.11
C ALA A 234 -9.69 -3.61 -6.54
N ASP A 235 -10.96 -3.86 -6.16
CA ASP A 235 -12.09 -2.98 -6.52
C ASP A 235 -12.04 -1.66 -5.74
N LEU A 236 -11.31 -1.64 -4.63
CA LEU A 236 -11.11 -0.50 -3.75
C LEU A 236 -9.65 -0.01 -3.74
N ALA A 237 -8.88 -0.34 -4.79
CA ALA A 237 -7.50 0.07 -4.93
C ALA A 237 -7.31 1.57 -4.67
N MET A 238 -6.37 1.90 -3.78
CA MET A 238 -5.97 3.27 -3.43
C MET A 238 -7.07 4.12 -2.76
N THR A 239 -8.20 3.53 -2.33
CA THR A 239 -9.30 4.27 -1.67
C THR A 239 -9.10 4.54 -0.17
N GLY A 240 -7.90 4.28 0.33
CA GLY A 240 -7.51 4.39 1.73
C GLY A 240 -7.79 3.11 2.53
N SER A 241 -7.17 2.97 3.70
CA SER A 241 -7.40 1.84 4.59
C SER A 241 -7.06 2.16 6.04
N THR A 242 -7.51 1.28 6.95
CA THR A 242 -7.19 1.38 8.37
C THR A 242 -6.15 0.32 8.74
N TYR A 243 -5.13 0.71 9.49
CA TYR A 243 -4.10 -0.17 10.03
C TYR A 243 -3.75 0.24 11.46
N MET A 244 -3.03 -0.62 12.17
CA MET A 244 -2.64 -0.40 13.56
C MET A 244 -1.17 -0.02 13.62
N GLU A 245 -0.84 1.06 14.34
CA GLU A 245 0.53 1.43 14.67
C GLU A 245 0.57 2.10 16.04
N ARG A 246 1.73 2.07 16.70
CA ARG A 246 1.86 2.68 18.02
C ARG A 246 1.86 4.21 17.95
N VAL A 247 1.02 4.82 18.78
CA VAL A 247 0.96 6.24 19.09
C VAL A 247 1.23 6.42 20.57
N GLU A 248 2.28 7.17 20.92
CA GLU A 248 2.69 7.36 22.33
C GLU A 248 2.80 6.05 23.13
N GLY A 249 3.20 4.96 22.47
CA GLY A 249 3.36 3.64 23.09
C GLY A 249 2.08 2.81 23.19
N LYS A 250 0.91 3.31 22.79
CA LYS A 250 -0.35 2.56 22.67
C LYS A 250 -0.57 2.12 21.23
N LEU A 251 -1.02 0.88 21.01
CA LEU A 251 -1.45 0.44 19.68
C LEU A 251 -2.77 1.12 19.32
N SER A 252 -2.76 1.94 18.27
CA SER A 252 -3.88 2.79 17.87
C SER A 252 -4.15 2.63 16.38
N ALA A 253 -5.42 2.77 16.00
CA ALA A 253 -5.80 2.76 14.60
C ALA A 253 -5.31 4.04 13.90
N TRP A 254 -4.85 3.90 12.67
CA TRP A 254 -4.53 4.97 11.73
C TRP A 254 -5.26 4.71 10.43
N SER A 255 -5.72 5.79 9.79
CA SER A 255 -6.24 5.73 8.43
C SER A 255 -5.23 6.31 7.44
N ALA A 256 -4.89 5.52 6.42
CA ALA A 256 -4.20 5.99 5.23
C ALA A 256 -5.24 6.61 4.27
N PRO A 257 -5.05 7.86 3.83
CA PRO A 257 -6.04 8.57 3.03
C PRO A 257 -6.25 7.97 1.64
N ASN A 258 -7.39 8.28 1.03
CA ASN A 258 -7.68 7.98 -0.36
C ASN A 258 -6.69 8.71 -1.31
N LEU A 259 -6.00 7.97 -2.18
CA LEU A 259 -5.05 8.52 -3.15
C LEU A 259 -5.63 8.72 -4.55
N THR A 260 -6.88 8.34 -4.78
CA THR A 260 -7.53 8.49 -6.10
C THR A 260 -7.96 9.93 -6.37
N ALA A 261 -8.38 10.22 -7.61
CA ALA A 261 -8.93 11.53 -7.99
C ALA A 261 -10.34 11.83 -7.41
N ALA A 262 -10.80 11.11 -6.38
CA ALA A 262 -12.05 11.41 -5.70
C ALA A 262 -11.97 12.72 -4.88
N SER A 263 -13.13 13.31 -4.58
CA SER A 263 -13.24 14.51 -3.73
C SER A 263 -12.70 14.29 -2.31
N SER A 264 -12.86 13.07 -1.78
CA SER A 264 -12.27 12.63 -0.50
C SER A 264 -10.77 12.29 -0.59
N GLY A 265 -10.22 12.23 -1.81
CA GLY A 265 -8.82 11.95 -2.08
C GLY A 265 -8.08 13.15 -2.69
N LEU A 266 -7.31 12.89 -3.74
CA LEU A 266 -6.36 13.85 -4.32
C LEU A 266 -6.98 14.76 -5.39
N ALA A 267 -8.31 14.87 -5.53
CA ALA A 267 -8.94 15.74 -6.53
C ALA A 267 -8.40 17.18 -6.49
N MET A 268 -8.32 17.77 -5.30
CA MET A 268 -7.87 19.15 -5.09
C MET A 268 -6.35 19.34 -5.00
N TRP A 269 -5.58 18.25 -5.05
CA TRP A 269 -4.12 18.30 -5.01
C TRP A 269 -3.56 18.49 -6.41
N SER A 270 -2.58 19.38 -6.58
CA SER A 270 -1.84 19.44 -7.84
C SER A 270 -0.76 18.34 -7.90
N THR A 271 -0.17 18.12 -9.08
CA THR A 271 1.02 17.26 -9.22
C THR A 271 2.18 17.79 -8.38
N GLU A 272 2.33 19.11 -8.29
CA GLU A 272 3.37 19.77 -7.49
C GLU A 272 3.12 19.58 -5.99
N ASP A 273 1.86 19.60 -5.54
CA ASP A 273 1.55 19.31 -4.14
C ASP A 273 1.96 17.89 -3.74
N ILE A 274 1.68 16.91 -4.60
CA ILE A 274 2.02 15.51 -4.34
C ILE A 274 3.54 15.33 -4.37
N ALA A 275 4.21 15.84 -5.41
CA ALA A 275 5.66 15.75 -5.55
C ALA A 275 6.37 16.46 -4.38
N GLY A 276 5.92 17.66 -4.00
CA GLY A 276 6.43 18.42 -2.86
C GLY A 276 6.26 17.67 -1.55
N TYR A 277 5.07 17.12 -1.29
CA TYR A 277 4.83 16.33 -0.09
C TYR A 277 5.76 15.12 0.01
N LEU A 278 5.94 14.37 -1.08
CA LEU A 278 6.79 13.18 -1.10
C LEU A 278 8.29 13.51 -1.02
N LYS A 279 8.73 14.60 -1.64
CA LYS A 279 10.15 14.98 -1.72
C LYS A 279 10.62 15.79 -0.51
N LEU A 280 9.81 16.76 -0.10
CA LEU A 280 10.14 17.74 0.93
C LEU A 280 9.44 17.46 2.26
N GLY A 281 8.48 16.53 2.30
CA GLY A 281 7.65 16.27 3.48
C GLY A 281 6.58 17.32 3.74
N PHE A 282 6.35 18.25 2.82
CA PHE A 282 5.21 19.17 2.86
C PHE A 282 4.92 19.76 1.48
N SER A 283 3.73 20.32 1.34
CA SER A 283 3.26 21.10 0.20
C SER A 283 2.41 22.28 0.68
N HIS A 284 1.76 22.99 -0.24
CA HIS A 284 0.77 23.99 0.13
C HIS A 284 -0.40 23.36 0.92
N ARG A 285 -0.72 22.08 0.65
CA ARG A 285 -1.92 21.42 1.20
C ARG A 285 -1.70 20.68 2.50
N ALA A 286 -0.54 20.05 2.70
CA ALA A 286 -0.29 19.30 3.93
C ALA A 286 1.19 19.16 4.25
N GLY A 287 1.47 18.76 5.49
CA GLY A 287 2.79 18.37 5.96
C GLY A 287 2.76 16.93 6.42
N VAL A 288 3.89 16.25 6.32
CA VAL A 288 4.01 14.87 6.78
C VAL A 288 3.76 14.76 8.27
N PHE A 289 3.05 13.71 8.66
CA PHE A 289 2.64 13.42 10.02
C PHE A 289 2.57 11.90 10.22
N GLY A 290 2.60 11.46 11.48
CA GLY A 290 2.31 10.06 11.85
C GLY A 290 3.15 9.03 11.09
N PRO A 291 2.56 7.90 10.67
CA PRO A 291 3.27 6.81 9.98
C PRO A 291 3.99 7.22 8.69
N MET A 292 3.41 8.16 7.92
CA MET A 292 4.01 8.63 6.66
C MET A 292 5.34 9.33 6.86
N ASN A 293 5.69 9.73 8.10
CA ASN A 293 7.03 10.21 8.42
C ASN A 293 8.12 9.22 8.01
N LYS A 294 7.94 7.93 8.29
CA LYS A 294 8.96 6.91 7.98
C LYS A 294 9.13 6.77 6.47
N VAL A 295 8.03 6.79 5.73
CA VAL A 295 8.03 6.72 4.26
C VAL A 295 8.75 7.92 3.66
N VAL A 296 8.42 9.13 4.09
CA VAL A 296 9.08 10.33 3.56
C VAL A 296 10.54 10.40 3.98
N VAL A 297 10.83 10.22 5.27
CA VAL A 297 12.19 10.41 5.82
C VAL A 297 13.17 9.35 5.34
N ASN A 298 12.73 8.11 5.15
CA ASN A 298 13.63 7.01 4.80
C ASN A 298 13.52 6.54 3.33
N SER A 299 12.52 7.01 2.58
CA SER A 299 12.31 6.62 1.18
C SER A 299 12.12 7.82 0.26
N THR A 300 10.92 8.41 0.23
CA THR A 300 10.52 9.24 -0.93
C THR A 300 11.29 10.55 -1.05
N ARG A 301 11.82 11.09 0.06
CA ARG A 301 12.70 12.28 0.00
C ARG A 301 14.00 12.02 -0.76
N HIS A 302 14.43 10.78 -0.87
CA HIS A 302 15.66 10.38 -1.54
C HIS A 302 15.47 10.11 -3.03
N LEU A 303 14.22 10.00 -3.50
CA LEU A 303 13.90 9.87 -4.91
C LEU A 303 14.31 11.13 -5.69
N SER A 304 14.66 10.98 -6.96
CA SER A 304 14.93 12.15 -7.81
C SER A 304 13.66 13.00 -7.99
N THR A 305 13.82 14.25 -8.41
CA THR A 305 12.69 15.14 -8.67
C THR A 305 11.80 14.59 -9.79
N GLU A 306 12.41 13.94 -10.78
CA GLU A 306 11.71 13.29 -11.89
C GLU A 306 10.86 12.13 -11.40
N ASP A 307 11.38 11.31 -10.47
CA ASP A 307 10.67 10.15 -9.93
C ASP A 307 9.50 10.54 -9.02
N VAL A 308 9.65 11.53 -8.13
CA VAL A 308 8.51 12.03 -7.34
C VAL A 308 7.45 12.70 -8.23
N SER A 309 7.88 13.34 -9.33
CA SER A 309 6.95 13.90 -10.31
C SER A 309 6.22 12.79 -11.09
N ALA A 310 6.92 11.71 -11.42
CA ALA A 310 6.33 10.53 -12.06
C ALA A 310 5.27 9.89 -11.15
N VAL A 311 5.59 9.68 -9.87
CA VAL A 311 4.63 9.21 -8.85
C VAL A 311 3.41 10.14 -8.80
N ALA A 312 3.60 11.45 -8.76
CA ALA A 312 2.51 12.42 -8.77
C ALA A 312 1.65 12.33 -10.05
N THR A 313 2.27 12.21 -11.23
CA THR A 313 1.57 12.01 -12.51
C THR A 313 0.69 10.77 -12.48
N TYR A 314 1.21 9.64 -11.99
CA TYR A 314 0.46 8.39 -11.90
C TYR A 314 -0.70 8.51 -10.90
N LEU A 315 -0.45 8.98 -9.68
CA LEU A 315 -1.51 9.11 -8.65
C LEU A 315 -2.65 10.04 -9.11
N LYS A 316 -2.33 11.14 -9.81
CA LYS A 316 -3.35 12.04 -10.36
C LYS A 316 -4.17 11.44 -11.49
N SER A 317 -3.67 10.40 -12.15
CA SER A 317 -4.39 9.71 -13.23
C SER A 317 -5.37 8.66 -12.72
N LEU A 318 -5.27 8.26 -11.45
CA LEU A 318 -6.13 7.22 -10.87
C LEU A 318 -7.59 7.66 -10.93
N PRO A 319 -8.51 6.80 -11.44
CA PRO A 319 -9.92 7.14 -11.51
C PRO A 319 -10.48 7.39 -10.11
N ALA A 320 -11.38 8.37 -10.00
CA ALA A 320 -12.04 8.68 -8.74
C ALA A 320 -12.82 7.45 -8.22
N ASN A 321 -12.47 7.01 -7.02
CA ASN A 321 -13.18 5.94 -6.30
C ASN A 321 -13.24 6.28 -4.81
N SER A 322 -14.27 5.85 -4.09
CA SER A 322 -14.45 6.20 -2.69
C SER A 322 -15.19 5.12 -1.94
N ARG A 323 -14.83 4.94 -0.67
CA ARG A 323 -15.59 4.14 0.29
C ARG A 323 -16.73 4.99 0.85
N PRO A 324 -17.87 4.39 1.23
CA PRO A 324 -18.96 5.13 1.87
C PRO A 324 -18.49 5.83 3.14
N SER A 325 -18.95 7.06 3.38
CA SER A 325 -18.76 7.77 4.64
C SER A 325 -19.94 7.51 5.60
N ALA A 326 -19.77 7.85 6.87
CA ALA A 326 -20.86 7.83 7.84
C ALA A 326 -21.89 8.93 7.53
N GLU A 327 -23.09 8.80 8.11
CA GLU A 327 -24.10 9.85 8.02
C GLU A 327 -23.61 11.17 8.65
N PRO A 328 -24.07 12.33 8.15
CA PRO A 328 -23.76 13.63 8.73
C PRO A 328 -24.20 13.73 10.19
N ALA A 329 -23.47 14.54 10.97
CA ALA A 329 -23.89 14.85 12.33
C ALA A 329 -25.12 15.77 12.35
N SER A 330 -25.88 15.74 13.44
CA SER A 330 -27.01 16.66 13.61
C SER A 330 -26.54 18.12 13.71
N ASP A 331 -27.41 19.07 13.36
CA ASP A 331 -27.11 20.51 13.46
C ASP A 331 -26.66 20.94 14.86
N GLU A 332 -27.18 20.30 15.91
CA GLU A 332 -26.77 20.58 17.29
C GLU A 332 -25.29 20.23 17.52
N VAL A 333 -24.88 19.04 17.07
CA VAL A 333 -23.48 18.59 17.15
C VAL A 333 -22.58 19.49 16.30
N LEU A 334 -23.01 19.86 15.10
CA LEU A 334 -22.25 20.76 14.22
C LEU A 334 -22.06 22.16 14.84
N ARG A 335 -23.10 22.72 15.48
CA ARG A 335 -22.98 24.00 16.21
C ARG A 335 -22.04 23.90 17.40
N ALA A 336 -22.11 22.82 18.17
CA ALA A 336 -21.18 22.59 19.28
C ALA A 336 -19.73 22.46 18.79
N GLY A 337 -19.52 21.76 17.67
CA GLY A 337 -18.21 21.61 17.03
C GLY A 337 -17.65 22.92 16.48
N ALA A 338 -18.48 23.75 15.86
CA ALA A 338 -18.09 25.07 15.36
C ALA A 338 -17.54 25.97 16.48
N ILE A 339 -18.18 25.94 17.66
CA ILE A 339 -17.69 26.68 18.84
C ILE A 339 -16.29 26.20 19.24
N GLN A 340 -16.06 24.88 19.28
CA GLN A 340 -14.72 24.36 19.59
C GLN A 340 -13.70 24.76 18.52
N TYR A 341 -14.11 24.78 17.25
CA TYR A 341 -13.24 25.18 16.14
C TYR A 341 -12.80 26.64 16.28
N ASP A 342 -13.73 27.56 16.54
CA ASP A 342 -13.42 28.98 16.69
C ASP A 342 -12.49 29.25 17.87
N ILE A 343 -12.67 28.52 18.97
CA ILE A 343 -11.84 28.67 20.18
C ILE A 343 -10.43 28.12 19.96
N HIS A 344 -10.29 26.96 19.31
CA HIS A 344 -9.05 26.19 19.34
C HIS A 344 -8.30 26.12 18.00
N CYS A 345 -9.00 26.18 16.87
CA CYS A 345 -8.45 25.83 15.56
C CYS A 345 -8.40 27.03 14.61
N GLY A 346 -9.40 27.92 14.67
CA GLY A 346 -9.59 29.01 13.71
C GLY A 346 -8.46 30.04 13.65
N THR A 347 -7.64 30.15 14.70
CA THR A 347 -6.45 31.03 14.67
C THR A 347 -5.37 30.54 13.71
N CYS A 348 -5.22 29.22 13.55
CA CYS A 348 -4.18 28.63 12.71
C CYS A 348 -4.70 28.10 11.37
N HIS A 349 -5.92 27.53 11.36
CA HIS A 349 -6.53 27.01 10.15
C HIS A 349 -7.47 28.01 9.46
N LEU A 350 -7.61 29.21 10.02
CA LEU A 350 -8.52 30.28 9.62
C LEU A 350 -10.01 29.89 9.75
N PRO A 351 -10.94 30.85 9.95
CA PRO A 351 -12.38 30.56 9.98
C PRO A 351 -12.90 29.90 8.69
N THR A 352 -12.24 30.15 7.55
CA THR A 352 -12.57 29.54 6.25
C THR A 352 -12.04 28.11 6.10
N GLY A 353 -11.20 27.63 7.01
CA GLY A 353 -10.55 26.32 6.91
C GLY A 353 -9.47 26.24 5.83
N GLU A 354 -9.20 27.32 5.11
CA GLU A 354 -8.20 27.37 4.03
C GLU A 354 -6.76 27.44 4.54
N GLY A 355 -6.56 27.75 5.83
CA GLY A 355 -5.23 27.91 6.41
C GLY A 355 -4.42 29.02 5.74
N SER A 356 -3.12 29.05 6.03
CA SER A 356 -2.16 29.93 5.34
C SER A 356 -0.75 29.36 5.43
N ALA A 357 0.14 29.80 4.54
CA ALA A 357 1.54 29.36 4.55
C ALA A 357 2.27 29.71 5.87
N GLU A 358 1.79 30.70 6.61
CA GLU A 358 2.37 31.26 7.83
C GLU A 358 1.77 30.71 9.12
N THR A 359 0.63 30.02 9.03
CA THR A 359 -0.16 29.63 10.21
C THR A 359 -0.41 28.14 10.28
N GLY A 360 -1.05 27.53 9.28
CA GLY A 360 -1.34 26.10 9.23
C GLY A 360 -1.89 25.66 7.88
N PRO A 361 -1.89 24.35 7.60
CA PRO A 361 -2.39 23.80 6.34
C PRO A 361 -3.91 23.99 6.19
N PRO A 362 -4.42 23.99 4.95
CA PRO A 362 -5.85 23.91 4.70
C PRO A 362 -6.45 22.62 5.28
N LEU A 363 -7.58 22.75 5.95
CA LEU A 363 -8.47 21.65 6.31
C LEU A 363 -9.49 21.38 5.19
N VAL A 364 -9.82 22.42 4.41
CA VAL A 364 -10.68 22.31 3.22
C VAL A 364 -10.02 21.36 2.22
N GLY A 365 -10.72 20.26 1.92
CA GLY A 365 -10.21 19.28 0.98
C GLY A 365 -8.98 18.51 1.44
N SER A 366 -8.78 18.40 2.76
CA SER A 366 -7.78 17.53 3.34
C SER A 366 -8.26 16.07 3.27
N PRO A 367 -7.54 15.16 2.60
CA PRO A 367 -7.92 13.75 2.56
C PRO A 367 -8.01 13.11 3.94
N VAL A 368 -7.27 13.62 4.93
CA VAL A 368 -7.32 13.14 6.32
C VAL A 368 -8.62 13.57 7.02
N VAL A 369 -9.11 14.78 6.71
CA VAL A 369 -10.42 15.24 7.20
C VAL A 369 -11.52 14.44 6.52
N LEU A 370 -11.38 14.18 5.22
CA LEU A 370 -12.42 13.57 4.39
C LEU A 370 -12.42 12.03 4.37
N ASP A 371 -11.45 11.38 5.01
CA ASP A 371 -11.34 9.92 5.02
C ASP A 371 -12.59 9.29 5.66
N THR A 372 -13.02 8.15 5.14
CA THR A 372 -14.08 7.32 5.72
C THR A 372 -13.79 6.99 7.19
N ASP A 373 -12.54 6.67 7.53
CA ASP A 373 -12.15 6.39 8.91
C ASP A 373 -11.48 7.62 9.56
N PRO A 374 -12.10 8.23 10.60
CA PRO A 374 -11.58 9.43 11.24
C PRO A 374 -10.37 9.19 12.15
N SER A 375 -9.85 7.96 12.27
CA SER A 375 -8.79 7.58 13.21
C SER A 375 -7.55 8.48 13.15
N SER A 376 -7.06 8.78 11.94
CA SER A 376 -5.91 9.70 11.78
C SER A 376 -6.24 11.13 12.23
N LEU A 377 -7.43 11.62 11.89
CA LEU A 377 -7.90 12.95 12.30
C LEU A 377 -8.04 13.05 13.83
N ILE A 378 -8.57 12.00 14.46
CA ILE A 378 -8.66 11.89 15.92
C ILE A 378 -7.27 11.91 16.54
N ASN A 379 -6.34 11.09 16.04
CA ASN A 379 -4.98 11.02 16.57
C ASN A 379 -4.24 12.36 16.45
N ILE A 380 -4.34 13.04 15.31
CA ILE A 380 -3.71 14.36 15.10
C ILE A 380 -4.29 15.39 16.10
N THR A 381 -5.58 15.29 16.41
CA THR A 381 -6.25 16.23 17.33
C THR A 381 -5.87 15.93 18.78
N LEU A 382 -5.91 14.67 19.19
CA LEU A 382 -5.59 14.28 20.56
C LEU A 382 -4.11 14.46 20.89
N TYR A 383 -3.22 14.05 19.98
CA TYR A 383 -1.78 13.89 20.24
C TYR A 383 -0.89 14.83 19.40
N GLY A 384 -1.49 15.70 18.58
CA GLY A 384 -0.77 16.51 17.61
C GLY A 384 -0.33 15.71 16.39
N ALA A 385 0.28 16.39 15.41
CA ALA A 385 0.68 15.80 14.13
C ALA A 385 1.85 14.78 14.20
N GLN A 386 2.36 14.44 15.39
CA GLN A 386 3.48 13.49 15.55
C GLN A 386 4.59 13.71 14.51
N LEU A 387 5.18 14.91 14.49
CA LEU A 387 6.14 15.32 13.46
C LEU A 387 7.42 14.44 13.48
N PRO A 388 8.12 14.29 12.34
CA PRO A 388 9.30 13.45 12.27
C PRO A 388 10.43 13.99 13.16
N LYS A 389 11.22 13.08 13.76
CA LYS A 389 12.37 13.44 14.61
C LYS A 389 13.47 14.18 13.84
N ILE A 390 13.59 13.91 12.54
CA ILE A 390 14.54 14.54 11.62
C ILE A 390 13.73 15.32 10.58
N ALA A 391 14.12 16.56 10.33
CA ALA A 391 13.47 17.36 9.29
C ALA A 391 13.60 16.66 7.91
N PRO A 392 12.49 16.46 7.18
CA PRO A 392 12.51 15.88 5.83
C PRO A 392 13.22 16.76 4.79
N SER A 393 13.28 18.08 4.99
CA SER A 393 14.08 18.98 4.16
C SER A 393 14.35 20.30 4.87
N THR A 394 15.24 21.11 4.30
CA THR A 394 15.51 22.48 4.76
C THR A 394 14.28 23.38 4.58
N GLU A 395 13.56 23.22 3.49
CA GLU A 395 12.31 23.93 3.19
C GLU A 395 11.22 23.55 4.19
N TRP A 396 11.10 22.27 4.54
CA TRP A 396 10.17 21.82 5.57
C TRP A 396 10.48 22.48 6.90
N GLN A 397 11.75 22.55 7.29
CA GLN A 397 12.16 23.19 8.53
C GLN A 397 11.89 24.71 8.53
N ALA A 398 12.02 25.35 7.37
CA ALA A 398 11.80 26.78 7.20
C ALA A 398 10.33 27.18 7.03
N ARG A 399 9.40 26.22 6.91
CA ARG A 399 7.98 26.50 6.70
C ARG A 399 7.37 27.32 7.84
N GLY A 400 6.42 28.20 7.52
CA GLY A 400 5.82 29.13 8.47
C GLY A 400 4.84 28.50 9.46
N TRP A 401 4.34 27.29 9.19
CA TRP A 401 3.29 26.64 9.97
C TRP A 401 3.65 26.47 11.44
N LYS A 402 2.68 26.83 12.29
CA LYS A 402 2.78 26.65 13.73
C LYS A 402 2.57 25.18 14.07
N ARG A 403 3.22 24.74 15.13
CA ARG A 403 3.01 23.40 15.66
C ARG A 403 1.60 23.32 16.25
N MET A 404 0.79 22.41 15.73
CA MET A 404 -0.52 22.10 16.30
C MET A 404 -0.36 21.52 17.71
N GLU A 405 -1.12 22.06 18.67
CA GLU A 405 -1.16 21.57 20.04
C GLU A 405 -1.91 20.23 20.14
N ALA A 406 -1.60 19.46 21.19
CA ALA A 406 -2.34 18.26 21.55
C ALA A 406 -3.56 18.64 22.41
N TYR A 407 -4.74 18.13 22.05
CA TYR A 407 -6.01 18.45 22.71
C TYR A 407 -6.55 17.36 23.62
N ALA A 408 -5.85 16.22 23.77
CA ALA A 408 -6.30 15.13 24.64
C ALA A 408 -6.70 15.65 26.03
N ASN A 409 -5.88 16.47 26.69
CA ASN A 409 -6.16 16.96 28.04
C ASN A 409 -6.97 18.27 28.08
N LYS A 410 -7.44 18.77 26.92
CA LYS A 410 -8.13 20.06 26.80
C LYS A 410 -9.60 19.91 26.41
N LEU A 411 -9.92 18.87 25.65
CA LEU A 411 -11.27 18.57 25.18
C LEU A 411 -11.73 17.22 25.72
N SER A 412 -12.99 17.15 26.16
CA SER A 412 -13.69 15.89 26.39
C SER A 412 -13.86 15.11 25.08
N ASP A 413 -14.24 13.84 25.20
CA ASP A 413 -14.49 12.98 24.02
C ASP A 413 -15.68 13.50 23.22
N GLU A 414 -16.72 14.01 23.90
CA GLU A 414 -17.90 14.64 23.28
C GLU A 414 -17.53 15.92 22.54
N GLN A 415 -16.72 16.79 23.14
CA GLN A 415 -16.26 18.03 22.48
C GLN A 415 -15.37 17.73 21.28
N THR A 416 -14.48 16.74 21.40
CA THR A 416 -13.63 16.30 20.29
C THR A 416 -14.47 15.71 19.17
N ALA A 417 -15.41 14.82 19.47
CA ALA A 417 -16.32 14.23 18.50
C ALA A 417 -17.13 15.30 17.75
N ALA A 418 -17.67 16.30 18.47
CA ALA A 418 -18.39 17.41 17.88
C ALA A 418 -17.49 18.28 16.99
N LEU A 419 -16.29 18.64 17.45
CA LEU A 419 -15.29 19.40 16.69
C LEU A 419 -14.95 18.70 15.37
N LEU A 420 -14.62 17.41 15.42
CA LEU A 420 -14.23 16.65 14.24
C LEU A 420 -15.41 16.41 13.30
N SER A 421 -16.61 16.20 13.84
CA SER A 421 -17.83 16.16 13.03
C SER A 421 -18.06 17.49 12.30
N TYR A 422 -17.83 18.63 12.95
CA TYR A 422 -17.89 19.93 12.29
C TYR A 422 -16.87 20.04 11.15
N LEU A 423 -15.59 19.72 11.38
CA LEU A 423 -14.56 19.75 10.32
C LEU A 423 -14.93 18.91 9.10
N ARG A 424 -15.58 17.76 9.33
CA ARG A 424 -15.99 16.78 8.31
C ARG A 424 -17.25 17.17 7.54
N ASN A 425 -17.98 18.18 7.99
CA ASN A 425 -19.24 18.63 7.37
C ASN A 425 -19.25 20.16 7.10
N ALA A 426 -18.18 20.87 7.45
CA ALA A 426 -17.99 22.29 7.14
C ALA A 426 -17.45 22.49 5.71
N TRP A 427 -17.60 23.70 5.18
CA TRP A 427 -17.02 24.11 3.88
C TRP A 427 -17.41 23.21 2.69
N GLY A 428 -18.58 22.57 2.75
CA GLY A 428 -19.08 21.67 1.70
C GLY A 428 -18.53 20.24 1.78
N HIS A 429 -17.91 19.85 2.89
CA HIS A 429 -17.49 18.47 3.12
C HIS A 429 -18.68 17.54 3.40
N GLU A 430 -18.56 16.29 2.98
CA GLU A 430 -19.56 15.22 3.17
C GLU A 430 -18.91 13.95 3.76
N ALA A 431 -18.12 14.10 4.82
CA ALA A 431 -17.34 13.01 5.40
C ALA A 431 -18.02 12.34 6.62
N GLY A 432 -19.20 12.79 7.02
CA GLY A 432 -19.97 12.15 8.10
C GLY A 432 -19.50 12.50 9.50
N ALA A 433 -20.24 12.01 10.50
CA ALA A 433 -19.99 12.27 11.91
C ALA A 433 -18.79 11.47 12.47
N VAL A 434 -18.20 11.99 13.55
CA VAL A 434 -17.32 11.26 14.46
C VAL A 434 -18.07 11.02 15.76
N SER A 435 -18.08 9.78 16.24
CA SER A 435 -18.72 9.41 17.50
C SER A 435 -17.78 9.61 18.69
N ARG A 436 -18.38 9.80 19.87
CA ARG A 436 -17.67 9.85 21.15
C ARG A 436 -16.87 8.57 21.40
N GLU A 437 -17.44 7.42 21.06
CA GLU A 437 -16.83 6.10 21.26
C GLU A 437 -15.57 5.93 20.38
N GLN A 438 -15.58 6.46 19.15
CA GLN A 438 -14.39 6.49 18.29
C GLN A 438 -13.26 7.31 18.93
N VAL A 439 -13.59 8.46 19.54
CA VAL A 439 -12.59 9.27 20.27
C VAL A 439 -12.09 8.55 21.51
N ALA A 440 -13.00 8.00 22.32
CA ALA A 440 -12.68 7.28 23.55
C ALA A 440 -11.80 6.04 23.28
N THR A 441 -11.98 5.39 22.13
CA THR A 441 -11.14 4.23 21.73
C THR A 441 -9.69 4.66 21.45
N GLN A 442 -9.49 5.85 20.88
CA GLN A 442 -8.15 6.36 20.55
C GLN A 442 -7.41 6.93 21.76
N ARG A 443 -8.13 7.47 22.75
CA ARG A 443 -7.60 7.91 24.04
C ARG A 443 -7.04 6.76 24.87
#